data_AF-A0A928A875-F1
#
_entry.id   AF-A0A928A875-F1
#
_cell.length_a   1.000
_cell.length_b   1.000
_cell.length_c   1.000
_cell.angle_alpha   90.00
_cell.angle_beta   90.00
_cell.angle_gamma   90.00
#
_symmetry.space_group_name_H-M   'P 1'
#
loop_
_entity.id
_entity.type
_entity.pdbx_description
1 polymer ?
#
loop_
_entity_poly.entity_id
_entity_poly.type
_entity_poly.pdbx_seq_one_letter_code
_entity_poly.pdbx_strand_id
1 'polypeptide(L)' 'MVKVRKIPVVVEAEQVDTAQYIETLEGTMKASAGDWIITGVNGERYPVKPDIFKKTYEILN' A
#
# COMPACT_ATOMS: atom_id res chain seq x y z
N MET A 1 1.09 -23.61 -20.12
CA MET A 1 1.01 -22.62 -19.03
C MET A 1 1.85 -21.42 -19.42
N VAL A 2 1.31 -20.20 -19.34
CA VAL A 2 2.07 -18.98 -19.66
C VAL A 2 2.67 -18.45 -18.36
N LYS A 3 4.00 -18.27 -18.32
CA LYS A 3 4.69 -17.62 -17.21
C LYS A 3 4.73 -16.12 -17.49
N VAL A 4 4.31 -15.31 -16.54
CA VAL A 4 4.27 -13.84 -16.64
C VAL A 4 5.04 -13.22 -15.47
N ARG A 5 5.47 -11.96 -15.63
CA ARG A 5 6.05 -11.14 -14.56
C ARG A 5 5.13 -9.95 -14.29
N LYS A 6 5.04 -9.48 -13.05
CA LYS A 6 4.39 -8.21 -12.75
C LYS A 6 5.16 -7.06 -13.41
N ILE A 7 4.44 -6.07 -13.91
CA ILE A 7 5.04 -4.84 -14.42
C ILE A 7 5.55 -4.03 -13.22
N PRO A 8 6.82 -3.57 -13.21
CA PRO A 8 7.30 -2.69 -12.16
C PRO A 8 6.61 -1.33 -12.32
N VAL A 9 5.96 -0.88 -11.25
CA VAL A 9 5.23 0.37 -11.22
C VAL A 9 5.59 1.09 -9.94
N VAL A 10 5.89 2.38 -10.05
CA VAL A 10 6.12 3.26 -8.90
C VAL A 10 4.76 3.72 -8.38
N VAL A 11 4.56 3.59 -7.08
CA VAL A 11 3.36 4.01 -6.37
C VAL A 11 3.77 4.90 -5.19
N GLU A 12 2.85 5.73 -4.74
CA GLU A 12 3.06 6.55 -3.55
C GLU A 12 2.68 5.77 -2.29
N ALA A 13 3.40 6.04 -1.21
CA ALA A 13 3.16 5.41 0.07
C ALA A 13 3.39 6.40 1.21
N GLU A 14 2.48 6.42 2.19
CA GLU A 14 2.60 7.21 3.41
C GLU A 14 2.58 6.27 4.62
N GLN A 15 3.57 6.38 5.51
CA GLN A 15 3.52 5.66 6.78
C GLN A 15 2.67 6.44 7.79
N VAL A 16 1.77 5.74 8.45
CA VAL A 16 0.79 6.32 9.35
C VAL A 16 1.34 6.37 10.78
N ASP A 17 1.33 7.54 11.41
CA ASP A 17 1.80 7.70 12.80
C ASP A 17 0.72 7.36 13.84
N THR A 18 -0.55 7.59 13.52
CA THR A 18 -1.70 7.34 14.42
C THR A 18 -2.81 6.61 13.68
N ALA A 19 -3.48 5.67 14.35
CA ALA A 19 -4.52 4.88 13.70
C ALA A 19 -5.63 5.77 13.11
N GLN A 20 -6.00 5.51 11.85
CA GLN A 20 -7.02 6.24 11.10
C GLN A 20 -7.84 5.28 10.23
N TYR A 21 -9.05 5.69 9.87
CA TYR A 21 -9.89 4.99 8.91
C TYR A 21 -9.79 5.67 7.56
N ILE A 22 -9.64 4.88 6.49
CA ILE A 22 -9.57 5.36 5.11
C ILE A 22 -10.62 4.66 4.25
N GLU A 23 -11.15 5.40 3.28
CA GLU A 23 -11.99 4.81 2.23
C GLU A 23 -11.11 4.04 1.24
N THR A 24 -11.49 2.80 0.97
CA THR A 24 -10.84 1.92 0.00
C THR A 24 -11.88 1.37 -0.97
N LEU A 25 -11.45 0.65 -2.00
CA LEU A 25 -12.38 -0.03 -2.92
C LEU A 25 -13.20 -1.14 -2.25
N GLU A 26 -12.74 -1.65 -1.11
CA GLU A 26 -13.39 -2.71 -0.34
C GLU A 26 -14.25 -2.14 0.81
N GLY A 27 -14.38 -0.81 0.88
CA GLY A 27 -15.04 -0.06 1.94
C GLY A 27 -14.05 0.58 2.92
N THR A 28 -14.57 1.12 4.02
CA THR A 28 -13.75 1.79 5.03
C THR A 28 -12.84 0.78 5.75
N MET A 29 -11.53 1.00 5.71
CA MET A 29 -10.53 0.15 6.38
C MET A 29 -9.75 0.93 7.43
N LYS A 30 -9.29 0.23 8.47
CA LYS A 30 -8.44 0.82 9.51
C LYS A 30 -6.95 0.65 9.14
N ALA A 31 -6.24 1.76 9.04
CA ALA A 31 -4.77 1.80 9.11
C ALA A 31 -4.36 2.01 10.58
N SER A 32 -3.49 1.16 11.12
CA SER A 32 -2.92 1.33 12.46
C SER A 32 -1.63 2.16 12.40
N ALA A 33 -1.19 2.70 13.54
CA ALA A 33 0.12 3.32 13.63
C ALA A 33 1.22 2.33 13.15
N GLY A 34 2.10 2.80 12.29
CA GLY A 34 3.16 2.03 11.62
C GLY A 34 2.74 1.34 10.32
N ASP A 35 1.45 1.23 10.02
CA ASP A 35 0.97 0.75 8.71
C ASP A 35 1.29 1.78 7.62
N TRP A 36 1.39 1.31 6.39
CA TRP A 36 1.56 2.13 5.20
C TRP A 36 0.24 2.26 4.48
N ILE A 37 -0.14 3.44 4.02
CA ILE A 37 -1.22 3.62 3.06
C ILE A 37 -0.58 3.73 1.68
N ILE A 38 -0.93 2.80 0.79
CA ILE A 38 -0.48 2.81 -0.60
C ILE A 38 -1.54 3.52 -1.44
N THR A 39 -1.10 4.38 -2.35
CA THR A 39 -1.93 4.93 -3.43
C THR A 39 -1.57 4.22 -4.73
N GLY A 40 -2.44 3.34 -5.19
CA GLY A 40 -2.28 2.62 -6.45
C GLY A 40 -2.41 3.52 -7.67
N VAL A 41 -2.16 2.95 -8.86
CA VAL A 41 -2.04 3.71 -10.11
C VAL A 41 -3.31 4.45 -10.54
N ASN A 42 -4.48 4.00 -10.09
CA ASN A 42 -5.75 4.65 -10.40
C ASN A 42 -6.25 5.49 -9.23
N GLY A 43 -5.39 5.78 -8.24
CA GLY A 43 -5.73 6.54 -7.04
C GLY A 43 -6.43 5.71 -5.96
N GLU A 44 -6.58 4.40 -6.14
CA GLU A 44 -7.11 3.53 -5.10
C GLU A 44 -6.18 3.50 -3.88
N ARG A 45 -6.77 3.52 -2.68
CA ARG A 45 -6.00 3.53 -1.43
C ARG A 45 -6.26 2.26 -0.64
N TYR A 46 -5.22 1.74 0.03
CA TYR A 46 -5.34 0.59 0.93
C TYR A 46 -4.21 0.55 1.96
N PRO A 47 -4.48 0.06 3.19
CA PRO A 47 -3.45 -0.10 4.21
C PRO A 47 -2.63 -1.38 4.00
N VAL A 48 -1.34 -1.31 4.28
CA VAL A 48 -0.38 -2.41 4.19
C VAL A 48 0.42 -2.47 5.49
N LYS A 49 0.54 -3.67 6.06
CA LYS A 49 1.32 -3.88 7.28
C LYS A 49 2.81 -3.62 7.04
N PRO A 50 3.56 -3.07 8.01
CA PRO A 50 4.95 -2.67 7.79
C PRO A 50 5.87 -3.83 7.42
N ASP A 51 5.61 -5.05 7.89
CA ASP A 51 6.38 -6.24 7.52
C ASP A 51 6.08 -6.71 6.07
N ILE A 52 4.83 -6.56 5.61
CA ILE A 52 4.44 -6.81 4.22
C ILE A 52 5.04 -5.74 3.32
N PHE A 53 5.01 -4.47 3.75
CA PHE A 53 5.56 -3.36 2.98
C PHE A 53 7.05 -3.59 2.66
N LYS A 54 7.85 -3.90 3.69
CA LYS A 54 9.28 -4.20 3.56
C LYS A 54 9.61 -5.38 2.63
N LYS A 55 8.68 -6.30 2.43
CA LYS A 55 8.85 -7.47 1.55
C LYS A 55 8.41 -7.20 0.11
N THR A 56 7.62 -6.15 -0.12
CA THR A 56 6.89 -5.94 -1.38
C THR A 56 7.32 -4.67 -2.11
N TYR A 57 7.81 -3.66 -1.37
CA TYR A 57 8.16 -2.35 -1.91
C TYR A 57 9.62 -2.00 -1.61
N GLU A 58 10.23 -1.26 -2.53
CA GLU A 58 11.54 -0.64 -2.39
C GLU A 58 11.33 0.88 -2.31
N ILE A 59 12.01 1.53 -1.36
CA ILE A 59 11.98 3.00 -1.26
C ILE A 59 12.95 3.55 -2.31
N LEU A 60 12.43 4.39 -3.19
CA LEU A 60 13.22 5.11 -4.18
C LEU A 60 13.72 6.43 -3.57
N ASN A 61 14.99 6.75 -3.78
CA ASN A 61 15.63 8.02 -3.36
C ASN A 61 15.62 9.05 -4.48
#